data_AF-A0A937N802-F1
#
_entry.id   AF-A0A937N802-F1
#
_cell.length_a   1.000
_cell.length_b   1.000
_cell.length_c   1.000
_cell.angle_alpha   90.00
_cell.angle_beta   90.00
_cell.angle_gamma   90.00
#
_symmetry.space_group_name_H-M   'P 1'
#
loop_
_entity.id
_entity.type
_entity.pdbx_description
1 polymer ?
#
loop_
_entity_poly.entity_id
_entity_poly.type
_entity_poly.pdbx_seq_one_letter_code
_entity_poly.pdbx_strand_id
1 'polypeptide(L)' 'MSETKSRGNASRQVLSVTGMNCMACVGHVKQALEQVDGVDLADVDLDAGRAVVHFVGDPVNADVLVEAV' A
#
# COMPACT_ATOMS: atom_id res chain seq x y z
N MET A 1 11.13 -11.47 -22.38
CA MET A 1 10.20 -11.67 -21.24
C MET A 1 9.61 -10.31 -20.93
N SER A 2 8.44 -10.02 -21.50
CA SER A 2 7.80 -8.70 -21.47
C SER A 2 6.30 -8.92 -21.48
N GLU A 3 5.75 -9.11 -20.29
CA GLU A 3 4.31 -9.21 -20.05
C GLU A 3 4.10 -8.45 -18.74
N THR A 4 3.55 -7.23 -18.76
CA THR A 4 2.14 -7.09 -18.46
C THR A 4 1.60 -5.73 -18.88
N LYS A 5 0.34 -5.80 -19.29
CA LYS A 5 -0.47 -4.85 -20.02
C LYS A 5 -1.48 -4.26 -19.03
N SER A 6 -1.57 -2.94 -18.90
CA SER A 6 -2.81 -2.34 -18.40
C SER A 6 -2.93 -0.88 -18.83
N ARG A 7 -3.83 -0.63 -19.79
CA ARG A 7 -4.28 0.69 -20.19
C ARG A 7 -5.40 1.08 -19.21
N GLY A 8 -5.10 2.02 -18.31
CA GLY A 8 -6.00 2.53 -17.27
C GLY A 8 -5.95 1.70 -15.98
N ASN A 9 -4.97 1.95 -15.11
CA ASN A 9 -4.68 1.06 -14.00
C ASN A 9 -4.74 1.76 -12.64
N ALA A 10 -5.97 1.98 -12.17
CA ALA A 10 -6.22 2.02 -10.74
C ALA A 10 -5.98 0.60 -10.19
N SER A 11 -4.78 0.37 -9.66
CA SER A 11 -4.33 -0.90 -9.12
C SER A 11 -4.55 -0.89 -7.61
N ARG A 12 -5.19 -1.93 -7.08
CA ARG A 12 -5.38 -2.10 -5.63
C ARG A 12 -4.49 -3.24 -5.15
N GLN A 13 -3.68 -2.97 -4.14
CA GLN A 13 -2.83 -3.97 -3.50
C GLN A 13 -3.24 -4.13 -2.04
N VAL A 14 -3.33 -5.38 -1.60
CA VAL A 14 -3.64 -5.71 -0.21
C VAL A 14 -2.37 -6.31 0.39
N LEU A 15 -1.83 -5.64 1.40
CA LEU A 15 -0.67 -6.07 2.17
C LEU A 15 -1.13 -6.58 3.52
N SER A 16 -0.78 -7.83 3.83
CA SER A 16 -0.96 -8.38 5.17
C SER A 16 0.24 -7.99 6.02
N VAL A 17 0.08 -6.96 6.87
CA VAL A 17 1.16 -6.49 7.74
C VAL A 17 1.11 -7.29 9.03
N THR A 18 1.87 -8.38 9.05
CA THR A 18 2.02 -9.25 10.22
C THR A 18 2.97 -8.58 11.21
N GLY A 19 2.49 -7.58 11.95
CA GLY A 19 3.35 -6.78 12.83
C GLY A 19 2.77 -5.45 13.34
N MET A 20 1.55 -5.07 12.93
CA MET A 20 0.85 -3.89 13.46
C MET A 20 0.40 -4.12 14.91
N ASN A 21 1.35 -4.17 15.85
CA ASN A 21 1.06 -4.40 17.26
C ASN A 21 0.74 -3.08 18.01
N CYS A 22 0.87 -1.93 17.35
CA CYS A 22 0.64 -0.64 17.98
C CYS A 22 -0.19 0.28 17.08
N MET A 23 -1.25 0.85 17.64
CA MET A 23 -2.09 1.85 16.97
C MET A 23 -1.27 3.05 16.46
N ALA A 24 -0.18 3.39 17.17
CA ALA A 24 0.75 4.44 16.75
C ALA A 24 1.45 4.12 15.42
N CYS A 25 1.78 2.84 15.18
CA CYS A 25 2.40 2.42 13.93
C CYS A 25 1.42 2.54 12.76
N VAL A 26 0.13 2.27 12.96
CA VAL A 26 -0.86 2.32 11.87
C VAL A 26 -1.09 3.72 11.32
N GLY A 27 -1.18 4.73 12.20
CA GLY A 27 -1.25 6.12 11.76
C GLY A 27 -0.01 6.52 10.95
N HIS A 28 1.18 6.12 11.43
CA HIS A 28 2.44 6.40 10.74
C HIS A 28 2.53 5.69 9.39
N VAL A 29 2.14 4.42 9.33
CA VAL A 29 2.06 3.60 8.12
C VAL A 29 1.14 4.22 7.10
N LYS A 30 -0.11 4.54 7.49
CA LYS A 30 -1.09 5.15 6.59
C LYS A 30 -0.53 6.43 5.98
N GLN A 31 0.05 7.29 6.82
CA GLN A 31 0.58 8.57 6.39
C GLN A 31 1.84 8.42 5.52
N ALA A 32 2.72 7.45 5.82
CA ALA A 32 3.88 7.12 4.99
C ALA A 32 3.46 6.59 3.62
N LEU A 33 2.45 5.71 3.57
CA LEU A 33 1.87 5.19 2.32
C LEU A 33 1.22 6.31 1.50
N GLU A 34 0.44 7.20 2.11
CA GLU A 34 -0.16 8.37 1.43
C GLU A 34 0.91 9.35 0.89
N GLN A 35 2.12 9.33 1.45
CA GLN A 35 3.25 10.15 0.98
C GLN A 35 4.04 9.49 -0.15
N VAL A 36 3.78 8.22 -0.50
CA VAL A 36 4.44 7.54 -1.61
C VAL A 36 3.89 8.06 -2.93
N ASP A 37 4.77 8.54 -3.80
CA ASP A 37 4.43 8.93 -5.16
C ASP A 37 3.77 7.76 -5.93
N GLY A 38 2.52 7.97 -6.34
CA GLY A 38 1.70 6.98 -7.04
C GLY A 38 0.57 6.38 -6.20
N VAL A 39 0.53 6.64 -4.89
CA VAL A 39 -0.61 6.29 -4.03
C VAL A 39 -1.72 7.33 -4.21
N ASP A 40 -2.90 6.85 -4.59
CA ASP A 40 -4.12 7.66 -4.66
C ASP A 40 -4.90 7.57 -3.35
N LEU A 41 -4.95 6.38 -2.73
CA LEU A 41 -5.69 6.16 -1.49
C LEU A 41 -5.09 5.02 -0.67
N ALA A 42 -4.89 5.23 0.64
CA ALA A 42 -4.43 4.18 1.54
C ALA A 42 -5.45 3.98 2.68
N ASP A 43 -5.90 2.74 2.83
CA ASP A 43 -6.87 2.31 3.84
C ASP A 43 -6.24 1.20 4.68
N VAL A 44 -6.20 1.37 6.01
CA VAL A 44 -5.54 0.41 6.89
C VAL A 44 -6.57 -0.20 7.83
N ASP A 45 -6.82 -1.49 7.62
CA ASP A 45 -7.76 -2.31 8.39
C ASP A 45 -6.99 -3.04 9.50
N LEU A 46 -6.93 -2.43 10.68
CA LEU A 46 -6.40 -3.06 11.89
C LEU A 46 -7.24 -4.26 12.33
N ASP A 47 -8.56 -4.15 12.20
CA ASP A 47 -9.52 -5.19 12.61
C ASP A 47 -9.31 -6.49 11.82
N ALA A 48 -9.05 -6.35 10.52
CA ALA A 48 -8.71 -7.47 9.64
C ALA A 48 -7.20 -7.77 9.55
N GLY A 49 -6.34 -6.94 10.12
CA GLY A 49 -4.88 -7.04 10.04
C GLY A 49 -4.29 -6.86 8.64
N ARG A 50 -4.88 -5.98 7.81
CA ARG A 50 -4.49 -5.78 6.40
C ARG A 50 -4.46 -4.30 6.04
N ALA A 51 -3.46 -3.89 5.26
CA ALA A 51 -3.39 -2.58 4.64
C ALA A 51 -3.79 -2.69 3.16
N VAL A 52 -4.70 -1.84 2.72
CA VAL A 52 -5.18 -1.75 1.35
C VAL A 52 -4.67 -0.45 0.76
N VAL A 53 -3.95 -0.53 -0.34
CA VAL A 53 -3.42 0.66 -1.01
C VAL A 53 -3.90 0.67 -2.45
N HIS A 54 -4.38 1.84 -2.87
CA HIS A 54 -4.87 2.14 -4.20
C HIS A 54 -3.86 3.06 -4.87
N PHE A 55 -3.40 2.67 -6.05
CA PHE A 55 -2.44 3.40 -6.85
C PHE A 55 -3.05 3.66 -8.23
N VAL A 56 -2.75 4.79 -8.84
CA VAL A 56 -3.20 5.09 -10.19
C VAL A 56 -1.96 5.24 -11.06
N GLY A 57 -1.71 4.27 -11.94
CA GLY A 57 -0.50 4.22 -12.74
C GLY A 57 0.39 3.01 -12.41
N ASP A 58 1.70 3.20 -12.40
CA ASP A 58 2.65 2.10 -12.24
C ASP A 58 2.47 1.34 -10.91
N PRO A 59 2.57 0.00 -10.93
CA PRO A 59 2.48 -0.80 -9.72
C PRO A 59 3.66 -0.46 -8.80
N VAL A 60 3.37 0.09 -7.62
CA VAL A 60 4.37 0.29 -6.57
C VAL A 60 4.69 -1.08 -5.98
N ASN A 61 5.99 -1.37 -5.85
CA ASN A 61 6.43 -2.65 -5.32
C ASN A 61 6.11 -2.74 -3.81
N ALA A 62 5.62 -3.91 -3.38
CA ALA A 62 5.33 -4.16 -1.96
C ALA A 62 6.53 -3.90 -1.04
N ASP A 63 7.75 -4.13 -1.53
CA ASP A 63 9.00 -3.87 -0.80
C ASP A 63 9.15 -2.39 -0.41
N VAL A 64 8.85 -1.46 -1.33
CA VAL A 64 8.95 -0.01 -1.11
C VAL A 64 7.95 0.44 -0.04
N LEU A 65 6.76 -0.16 -0.05
CA LEU A 65 5.68 0.13 0.89
C LEU A 65 6.01 -0.40 2.29
N VAL A 66 6.77 -1.50 2.38
CA VAL A 66 7.25 -2.07 3.65
C VAL A 66 8.48 -1.33 4.17
N GLU A 67 9.40 -0.88 3.31
CA GLU A 67 10.56 -0.05 3.72
C GLU A 67 10.16 1.33 4.23
N ALA A 68 9.03 1.87 3.77
CA ALA A 68 8.51 3.15 4.25
C ALA A 68 7.95 3.09 5.70
N VAL A 69 7.84 1.89 6.28
CA VAL A 69 7.21 1.58 7.58
C VAL A 69 8.24 1.04 8.57
#